data_AF-A0A1Z5KV30-F1
#
_entry.id   AF-A0A1Z5KV30-F1
#
_cell.length_a   1.000
_cell.length_b   1.000
_cell.length_c   1.000
_cell.angle_alpha   90.00
_cell.angle_beta   90.00
_cell.angle_gamma   90.00
#
_symmetry.space_group_name_H-M   'P 1'
#
loop_
_entity.id
_entity.type
_entity.pdbx_description
1 polymer ?
#
loop_
_entity_poly.entity_id
_entity_poly.type
_entity_poly.pdbx_seq_one_letter_code
_entity_poly.pdbx_strand_id
1 'polypeptide(L)' 'MQKRKWAVSPQMKIKEIIGFMRRYLKMEQTDSLFLYVNQAFAPPLDHDVKNLYECFGTNGKLILHYAMTPAWG' A
#
# COMPACT_ATOMS: atom_id res chain seq x y z
N MET A 1 6.13 -4.12 15.24
CA MET A 1 6.10 -4.53 13.81
C MET A 1 7.49 -4.96 13.40
N GLN A 2 7.70 -6.26 13.15
CA GLN A 2 9.05 -6.79 12.95
C GLN A 2 9.59 -6.65 11.51
N LYS A 3 8.73 -6.48 10.49
CA LYS A 3 9.16 -6.25 9.10
C LYS A 3 8.37 -5.10 8.47
N ARG A 4 9.07 -4.17 7.81
CA ARG A 4 8.51 -2.95 7.18
C ARG A 4 8.94 -2.74 5.71
N LYS A 5 9.71 -3.69 5.15
CA LYS A 5 10.20 -3.65 3.77
C LYS A 5 9.98 -5.02 3.14
N TRP A 6 9.45 -5.02 1.92
CA TRP A 6 9.14 -6.22 1.15
C TRP A 6 9.63 -6.07 -0.28
N ALA A 7 10.08 -7.17 -0.87
CA ALA A 7 10.18 -7.28 -2.32
C ALA A 7 8.80 -7.68 -2.84
N VAL A 8 8.33 -6.98 -3.87
CA VAL A 8 7.02 -7.21 -4.48
C VAL A 8 7.18 -7.29 -5.98
N SER A 9 6.32 -8.07 -6.64
CA SER A 9 6.30 -8.14 -8.10
C SER A 9 5.87 -6.78 -8.67
N PRO A 10 6.51 -6.25 -9.73
CA PRO A 10 6.09 -5.00 -10.35
C PRO A 10 4.65 -5.03 -10.88
N GLN A 11 4.15 -6.20 -11.28
CA GLN A 11 2.77 -6.41 -11.79
C GLN A 11 1.74 -6.66 -10.67
N MET A 12 2.18 -6.66 -9.42
CA MET A 12 1.25 -6.78 -8.29
C MET A 12 0.34 -5.56 -8.24
N LYS A 13 -0.94 -5.81 -7.99
CA LYS A 13 -1.95 -4.75 -7.91
C LYS A 13 -2.04 -4.18 -6.50
N ILE A 14 -2.46 -2.92 -6.35
CA ILE A 14 -2.63 -2.31 -5.02
C ILE A 14 -3.64 -3.06 -4.15
N LYS A 15 -4.74 -3.56 -4.75
CA LYS A 15 -5.70 -4.43 -4.02
C LYS A 15 -5.04 -5.65 -3.38
N GLU A 16 -4.02 -6.22 -4.03
CA GLU A 16 -3.32 -7.40 -3.54
C GLU A 16 -2.40 -7.05 -2.37
N ILE A 17 -1.76 -5.87 -2.42
CA ILE A 17 -0.99 -5.32 -1.29
C ILE A 17 -1.91 -5.08 -0.09
N ILE A 18 -3.10 -4.50 -0.29
CA ILE A 18 -4.08 -4.30 0.79
C ILE A 18 -4.46 -5.65 1.40
N GLY A 19 -4.80 -6.65 0.57
CA GLY A 19 -5.13 -7.98 1.03
C GLY A 19 -3.98 -8.64 1.81
N PHE A 20 -2.74 -8.48 1.35
CA PHE A 20 -1.54 -8.94 2.05
C PHE A 20 -1.39 -8.25 3.41
N MET A 21 -1.51 -6.93 3.46
CA MET A 21 -1.38 -6.13 4.69
C MET A 21 -2.46 -6.49 5.71
N ARG A 22 -3.72 -6.68 5.30
CA ARG A 22 -4.79 -7.13 6.19
C ARG A 22 -4.47 -8.47 6.85
N ARG A 23 -4.00 -9.45 6.08
CA ARG A 23 -3.56 -10.75 6.61
C ARG A 23 -2.35 -10.63 7.53
N TYR A 24 -1.37 -9.82 7.14
CA TYR A 24 -0.14 -9.60 7.91
C TYR A 24 -0.41 -8.91 9.25
N LEU A 25 -1.32 -7.94 9.26
CA LEU A 25 -1.75 -7.19 10.45
C LEU A 25 -2.81 -7.92 11.27
N LYS A 26 -3.30 -9.10 10.82
CA LYS A 26 -4.37 -9.87 11.45
C LYS A 26 -5.64 -9.05 11.69
N MET A 27 -6.03 -8.26 10.69
CA MET A 27 -7.23 -7.41 10.75
C MET A 27 -8.51 -8.24 10.61
N GLU A 28 -9.56 -7.79 11.29
CA GLU A 28 -10.89 -8.37 11.16
C GLU A 28 -11.51 -8.03 9.80
N GLN A 29 -12.54 -8.76 9.39
CA GLN A 29 -13.24 -8.47 8.13
C GLN A 29 -13.93 -7.10 8.14
N THR A 30 -14.37 -6.65 9.31
CA THR A 30 -15.04 -5.36 9.53
C THR A 30 -14.09 -4.18 9.48
N ASP A 31 -12.79 -4.40 9.65
CA ASP A 31 -11.84 -3.31 9.70
C ASP A 31 -11.63 -2.71 8.31
N SER A 32 -11.40 -1.40 8.25
CA SER A 32 -11.01 -0.72 7.01
C SER A 32 -9.48 -0.56 6.96
N LEU A 33 -8.90 -0.63 5.77
CA LEU A 33 -7.48 -0.38 5.54
C LEU A 33 -7.31 0.46 4.28
N PHE A 34 -6.74 1.64 4.46
CA PHE A 34 -6.43 2.57 3.39
C PHE A 34 -4.93 2.63 3.18
N LEU A 35 -4.48 2.74 1.93
CA LEU A 35 -3.08 2.96 1.57
C LEU A 35 -2.92 4.33 0.92
N TYR A 36 -1.81 4.99 1.20
CA TYR A 36 -1.50 6.32 0.69
C TYR A 36 -0.08 6.38 0.15
N VAL A 37 0.06 7.08 -0.98
CA VAL A 37 1.35 7.45 -1.57
C VAL A 37 1.68 8.87 -1.14
N ASN A 38 2.94 9.11 -0.74
CA ASN A 38 3.46 10.42 -0.32
C ASN A 38 2.62 11.16 0.75
N GLN A 39 1.85 10.42 1.57
CA GLN A 39 0.95 11.00 2.58
C GLN A 39 -0.04 12.03 2.00
N ALA A 40 -0.46 11.81 0.74
CA ALA A 40 -1.28 12.78 0.01
C ALA A 40 -2.56 12.16 -0.55
N PHE A 41 -2.46 11.00 -1.23
CA PHE A 41 -3.61 10.41 -1.91
C PHE A 41 -3.61 8.89 -1.84
N ALA A 42 -4.81 8.30 -1.95
CA ALA A 42 -4.99 6.87 -2.08
C ALA A 42 -4.93 6.44 -3.56
N PRO A 43 -4.02 5.54 -3.95
CA PRO A 43 -3.91 5.12 -5.35
C PRO A 43 -5.07 4.20 -5.76
N PRO A 44 -5.44 4.16 -7.05
CA PRO A 44 -6.41 3.19 -7.58
C PRO A 44 -6.03 1.74 -7.26
N LEU A 45 -7.04 0.91 -6.95
CA LEU A 45 -6.83 -0.46 -6.50
C LEU A 45 -6.33 -1.42 -7.60
N ASP A 46 -6.54 -1.04 -8.85
CA ASP A 46 -6.18 -1.73 -10.08
C ASP A 46 -4.85 -1.25 -10.70
N HIS A 47 -4.22 -0.24 -10.10
CA HIS A 47 -2.87 0.16 -10.48
C HIS A 47 -1.85 -0.91 -10.11
N ASP A 48 -0.87 -1.06 -11.00
CA ASP A 48 0.34 -1.85 -10.75
C ASP A 48 1.30 -1.09 -9.85
N VAL A 49 2.01 -1.82 -8.99
CA VAL A 49 3.09 -1.27 -8.16
C VAL A 49 4.15 -0.59 -9.02
N LYS A 50 4.45 -1.15 -10.20
CA LYS A 50 5.40 -0.56 -11.15
C LYS A 50 5.08 0.90 -11.46
N ASN A 51 3.82 1.19 -11.80
CA ASN A 51 3.41 2.55 -12.18
C ASN A 51 3.58 3.52 -11.01
N LEU A 52 3.22 3.10 -9.79
CA LEU A 52 3.43 3.94 -8.60
C LEU A 52 4.92 4.12 -8.27
N TYR A 53 5.73 3.08 -8.46
CA TYR A 53 7.16 3.15 -8.23
C TYR A 53 7.86 4.08 -9.23
N GLU A 54 7.48 4.04 -10.51
CA GLU A 54 8.06 4.91 -11.54
C GLU A 54 7.72 6.39 -11.29
N CYS A 55 6.51 6.68 -10.80
CA CYS A 55 6.09 8.07 -10.53
C CYS A 55 6.50 8.61 -9.15
N PHE A 56 6.49 7.77 -8.12
CA PHE A 56 6.61 8.19 -6.71
C PHE A 56 7.67 7.42 -5.92
N GLY A 57 8.44 6.55 -6.58
CA GLY A 57 9.56 5.86 -5.97
C GLY A 57 10.64 6.84 -5.52
N THR A 58 11.25 6.57 -4.37
CA THR A 58 12.35 7.36 -3.84
C THR A 58 13.39 6.45 -3.20
N ASN A 59 14.67 6.74 -3.39
CA ASN A 59 15.77 5.98 -2.78
C ASN A 59 15.67 4.45 -3.04
N GLY A 60 15.31 4.06 -4.26
CA GLY A 60 15.18 2.66 -4.67
C GLY A 60 14.03 1.89 -4.00
N LYS A 61 13.00 2.58 -3.50
CA LYS A 61 11.81 1.97 -2.89
C LYS A 61 10.54 2.81 -3.13
N LEU A 62 9.39 2.16 -3.13
CA LEU A 62 8.10 2.82 -3.00
C LEU A 62 7.71 2.86 -1.51
N ILE A 63 7.32 4.02 -1.01
CA ILE A 63 6.84 4.17 0.37
C ILE A 63 5.31 4.27 0.34
N LEU A 64 4.65 3.34 1.02
CA LEU A 64 3.21 3.35 1.24
C LEU A 64 2.91 3.56 2.72
N HIS A 65 2.02 4.50 3.00
CA HIS A 65 1.48 4.73 4.34
C HIS A 65 0.14 4.04 4.44
N TYR A 66 -0.25 3.61 5.63
CA TYR A 66 -1.56 2.99 5.84
C TYR A 66 -2.27 3.58 7.04
N ALA A 67 -3.59 3.61 6.99
CA ALA A 67 -4.45 4.04 8.08
C ALA A 67 -5.72 3.17 8.13
N MET A 68 -6.31 3.03 9.32
CA MET A 68 -7.59 2.32 9.49
C MET A 68 -8.80 3.22 9.28
N THR A 69 -8.61 4.53 9.41
CA THR A 69 -9.59 5.57 9.10
C THR A 69 -9.11 6.37 7.89
N PRO A 70 -10.02 7.02 7.14
CA PRO A 70 -9.64 7.99 6.13
C PRO A 70 -8.75 9.08 6.74
N ALA A 71 -7.64 9.39 6.10
CA ALA A 71 -6.64 10.33 6.61
C ALA A 71 -6.32 11.45 5.61
N TRP A 72 -6.40 11.16 4.32
CA TRP A 72 -6.19 12.13 3.24
C TRP A 72 -7.19 11.88 2.11
N GLY A 73 -7.62 12.94 1.42
CA GLY A 73 -8.62 12.93 0.36
C GLY A 73 -8.26 13.92 -0.73
#